data_AF-A9U7C7-F1
#
_entry.id   AF-A9U7C7-F1
#
_cell.length_a   1.000
_cell.length_b   1.000
_cell.length_c   1.000
_cell.angle_alpha   90.00
_cell.angle_beta   90.00
_cell.angle_gamma   90.00
#
_symmetry.space_group_name_H-M   'P 1'
#
loop_
_entity.id
_entity.type
_entity.pdbx_description
1 polymer ?
#
loop_
_entity_poly.entity_id
_entity_poly.type
_entity_poly.pdbx_seq_one_letter_code
_entity_poly.pdbx_strand_id
1 'polypeptide(L)'
;VIESAGGLSAFKLPFVLDIETKEGQTRARISQIVNTWGTQFKQRTGRTLMIYTFPSFIDSYLDSSLGSYPLWYAYYSSGTPANKAGWKAWEFIQYTNKGKVPGISGDVDLNEYKGSEAELMAAYSNPTPNTSETAPQWKESGRQWLIDQVGISSDWKAEDPVDIGTLGSILLKYTQNVLGKKQS
;
A
#
# COMPACT_ATOMS: atom_id res chain seq x y z
N VAL A 1 -11.82 -8.50 2.74
CA VAL A 1 -11.60 -8.22 1.29
C VAL A 1 -10.22 -8.65 0.83
N ILE A 2 -9.11 -8.08 1.34
CA ILE A 2 -7.74 -8.50 0.93
C ILE A 2 -7.43 -9.94 1.35
N GLU A 3 -7.67 -10.29 2.61
CA GLU A 3 -7.42 -11.65 3.12
C GLU A 3 -8.31 -12.69 2.42
N SER A 4 -9.59 -12.35 2.20
CA SER A 4 -10.54 -13.18 1.46
C SER A 4 -10.21 -13.33 -0.04
N ALA A 5 -9.33 -12.49 -0.59
CA ALA A 5 -8.88 -12.55 -1.98
C ALA A 5 -7.54 -13.29 -2.15
N GLY A 6 -7.05 -13.98 -1.11
CA GLY A 6 -5.77 -14.69 -1.14
C GLY A 6 -4.58 -13.85 -0.67
N GLY A 7 -4.83 -12.71 -0.01
CA GLY A 7 -3.80 -11.83 0.53
C GLY A 7 -3.20 -10.86 -0.48
N LEU A 8 -2.25 -10.04 -0.03
CA LEU A 8 -1.63 -8.98 -0.85
C LEU A 8 -0.84 -9.53 -2.06
N SER A 9 -0.39 -10.77 -2.01
CA SER A 9 0.36 -11.43 -3.09
C SER A 9 -0.53 -11.85 -4.26
N ALA A 10 -1.84 -11.96 -4.07
CA ALA A 10 -2.78 -12.26 -5.15
C ALA A 10 -2.95 -11.08 -6.12
N PHE A 11 -2.62 -9.85 -5.69
CA PHE A 11 -2.77 -8.63 -6.48
C PHE A 11 -1.46 -8.25 -7.17
N LYS A 12 -1.47 -8.28 -8.50
CA LYS A 12 -0.29 -8.00 -9.36
C LYS A 12 -0.24 -6.57 -9.93
N LEU A 13 -1.30 -5.80 -9.73
CA LEU A 13 -1.47 -4.42 -10.19
C LEU A 13 -1.48 -3.46 -9.00
N PRO A 14 -1.23 -2.16 -9.23
CA PRO A 14 -1.30 -1.16 -8.16
C PRO A 14 -2.67 -1.14 -7.50
N PHE A 15 -2.69 -0.84 -6.20
CA PHE A 15 -3.92 -0.48 -5.51
C PHE A 15 -4.25 0.97 -5.84
N VAL A 16 -5.50 1.21 -6.21
CA VAL A 16 -5.96 2.50 -6.71
C VAL A 16 -7.01 3.06 -5.76
N LEU A 17 -6.84 4.32 -5.37
CA LEU A 17 -7.89 5.11 -4.76
C LEU A 17 -8.56 5.93 -5.86
N ASP A 18 -9.82 5.63 -6.12
CA ASP A 18 -10.69 6.43 -6.96
C ASP A 18 -11.17 7.67 -6.18
N ILE A 19 -10.79 8.87 -6.63
CA ILE A 19 -11.18 10.15 -6.03
C ILE A 19 -11.79 11.09 -7.08
N GLU A 20 -13.11 11.04 -7.16
CA GLU A 20 -13.90 11.77 -8.14
C GLU A 20 -15.08 12.54 -7.55
N THR A 21 -15.32 12.41 -6.24
CA THR A 21 -16.39 13.11 -5.53
C THR A 21 -15.85 13.86 -4.31
N LYS A 22 -16.48 15.00 -4.02
CA LYS A 22 -16.07 15.88 -2.91
C LYS A 22 -16.83 15.65 -1.62
N GLU A 23 -17.99 14.97 -1.67
CA GLU A 23 -18.89 14.75 -0.52
C GLU A 23 -19.13 16.00 0.36
N GLY A 24 -19.21 17.18 -0.27
CA GLY A 24 -19.39 18.46 0.44
C GLY A 24 -18.12 19.05 1.10
N GLN A 25 -16.97 18.38 1.02
CA GLN A 25 -15.73 18.77 1.68
C GLN A 25 -14.94 19.86 0.91
N THR A 26 -14.00 20.50 1.62
CA THR A 26 -13.07 21.48 1.04
C THR A 26 -11.87 20.81 0.39
N ARG A 27 -11.20 21.52 -0.54
CA ARG A 27 -9.96 21.07 -1.21
C ARG A 27 -8.89 20.55 -0.23
N ALA A 28 -8.61 21.34 0.82
CA ALA A 28 -7.63 20.97 1.83
C ALA A 28 -8.06 19.71 2.60
N ARG A 29 -9.35 19.59 2.92
CA ARG A 29 -9.86 18.44 3.67
C ARG A 29 -9.81 17.15 2.85
N ILE A 30 -10.17 17.22 1.57
CA ILE A 30 -10.10 16.05 0.65
C ILE A 30 -8.64 15.59 0.53
N SER A 31 -7.72 16.51 0.24
CA SER A 31 -6.30 16.17 0.11
C SER A 31 -5.71 15.60 1.41
N GLN A 32 -6.14 16.12 2.57
CA GLN A 32 -5.76 15.55 3.87
C GLN A 32 -6.29 14.12 4.07
N ILE A 33 -7.54 13.84 3.70
CA ILE A 33 -8.14 12.50 3.81
C ILE A 33 -7.39 11.51 2.91
N VAL A 34 -7.12 11.90 1.66
CA VAL A 34 -6.36 11.08 0.72
C VAL A 34 -4.97 10.77 1.25
N ASN A 35 -4.25 11.77 1.77
CA ASN A 35 -2.93 11.56 2.39
C ASN A 35 -2.97 10.64 3.62
N THR A 36 -3.98 10.82 4.47
CA THR A 36 -4.18 9.97 5.66
C THR A 36 -4.41 8.53 5.23
N TRP A 37 -5.28 8.32 4.23
CA TRP A 37 -5.56 6.99 3.69
C TRP A 37 -4.31 6.37 3.05
N GLY A 38 -3.59 7.09 2.20
CA GLY A 38 -2.35 6.62 1.57
C GLY A 38 -1.28 6.24 2.58
N THR A 39 -1.12 7.03 3.63
CA THR A 39 -0.19 6.74 4.73
C THR A 39 -0.58 5.45 5.46
N GLN A 40 -1.84 5.33 5.88
CA GLN A 40 -2.33 4.15 6.61
C GLN A 40 -2.28 2.89 5.72
N PHE A 41 -2.62 3.02 4.45
CA PHE A 41 -2.55 1.93 3.49
C PHE A 41 -1.12 1.44 3.31
N LYS A 42 -0.16 2.35 3.13
CA LYS A 42 1.25 2.00 3.01
C LYS A 42 1.80 1.36 4.28
N GLN A 43 1.43 1.87 5.46
CA GLN A 43 1.83 1.27 6.74
C GLN A 43 1.32 -0.16 6.90
N ARG A 44 0.08 -0.45 6.48
CA ARG A 44 -0.54 -1.77 6.65
C ARG A 44 -0.15 -2.78 5.58
N THR A 45 0.18 -2.32 4.38
CA THR A 45 0.38 -3.20 3.20
C THR A 45 1.79 -3.19 2.64
N GLY A 46 2.61 -2.21 3.03
CA GLY A 46 3.90 -1.95 2.41
C GLY A 46 3.82 -1.39 0.99
N ARG A 47 2.61 -1.19 0.43
CA ARG A 47 2.41 -0.75 -0.96
C ARG A 47 1.99 0.71 -1.03
N THR A 48 2.49 1.43 -2.03
CA THR A 48 2.06 2.80 -2.33
C THR A 48 0.78 2.77 -3.18
N LEU A 49 -0.22 3.57 -2.81
CA LEU A 49 -1.44 3.73 -3.60
C LEU A 49 -1.17 4.55 -4.86
N MET A 50 -1.97 4.29 -5.89
CA MET A 50 -2.18 5.15 -7.04
C MET A 50 -3.48 5.94 -6.86
N ILE A 51 -3.55 7.15 -7.39
CA ILE A 51 -4.76 7.97 -7.36
C ILE A 51 -5.38 7.98 -8.75
N TYR A 52 -6.64 7.57 -8.87
CA TYR A 52 -7.46 7.78 -10.06
C TYR A 52 -8.31 9.04 -9.89
N THR A 53 -8.28 9.94 -10.89
CA THR A 53 -9.09 11.16 -10.91
C THR A 53 -9.08 11.82 -12.30
N PHE A 54 -9.74 12.97 -12.45
CA PHE A 54 -9.89 13.70 -13.72
C PHE A 54 -9.57 15.21 -13.60
N PRO A 55 -9.30 15.91 -14.73
CA PRO A 55 -8.68 17.25 -14.72
C PRO A 55 -9.41 18.30 -13.89
N SER A 56 -10.73 18.42 -14.08
CA SER A 56 -11.53 19.44 -13.41
C SER A 56 -11.73 19.15 -11.93
N PHE A 57 -11.69 17.89 -11.51
CA PHE A 57 -11.68 17.52 -10.10
C PHE A 57 -10.38 17.92 -9.44
N ILE A 58 -9.24 17.65 -10.08
CA ILE A 58 -7.92 18.06 -9.58
C ILE A 58 -7.89 19.58 -9.36
N ASP A 59 -8.27 20.36 -10.37
CA ASP A 59 -8.23 21.82 -10.32
C ASP A 59 -9.06 22.40 -9.16
N SER A 60 -10.23 21.80 -8.93
CA SER A 60 -11.22 22.29 -7.98
C SER A 60 -10.96 21.80 -6.55
N TYR A 61 -10.48 20.56 -6.37
CA TYR A 61 -10.61 19.83 -5.11
C TYR A 61 -9.35 19.15 -4.60
N LEU A 62 -8.26 19.09 -5.37
CA LEU A 62 -7.01 18.45 -4.94
C LEU A 62 -5.85 19.44 -4.91
N ASP A 63 -5.02 19.42 -3.89
CA ASP A 63 -3.81 20.26 -3.81
C ASP A 63 -2.53 19.49 -4.15
N SER A 64 -1.41 20.22 -4.22
CA SER A 64 -0.12 19.69 -4.66
C SER A 64 0.51 18.68 -3.70
N SER A 65 -0.03 18.49 -2.49
CA SER A 65 0.48 17.47 -1.55
C SER A 65 0.33 16.05 -2.09
N LEU A 66 -0.62 15.84 -3.02
CA LEU A 66 -0.89 14.53 -3.63
C LEU A 66 0.03 14.19 -4.81
N GLY A 67 0.84 15.15 -5.28
CA GLY A 67 1.71 14.95 -6.46
C GLY A 67 2.80 13.89 -6.30
N SER A 68 2.98 13.33 -5.10
CA SER A 68 3.91 12.22 -4.83
C SER A 68 3.32 10.84 -5.13
N TYR A 69 1.99 10.71 -5.25
CA TYR A 69 1.34 9.45 -5.64
C TYR A 69 1.40 9.27 -7.17
N PRO A 70 1.50 8.04 -7.70
CA PRO A 70 1.24 7.78 -9.10
C PRO A 70 -0.19 8.19 -9.49
N LEU A 71 -0.35 8.71 -10.71
CA LEU A 71 -1.64 9.20 -11.21
C LEU A 71 -2.19 8.26 -12.29
N TRP A 72 -3.41 7.77 -12.10
CA TRP A 72 -4.25 7.24 -13.15
C TRP A 72 -5.19 8.35 -13.61
N TYR A 73 -4.92 8.90 -14.78
CA TYR A 73 -5.55 10.13 -15.24
C TYR A 73 -6.70 9.82 -16.21
N ALA A 74 -7.94 10.08 -15.80
CA ALA A 74 -9.08 10.03 -16.72
C ALA A 74 -9.09 11.26 -17.63
N TYR A 75 -8.70 11.05 -18.89
CA TYR A 75 -8.48 12.12 -19.86
C TYR A 75 -8.99 11.71 -21.25
N TYR A 76 -10.22 12.13 -21.57
CA TYR A 76 -10.94 11.73 -22.80
C TYR A 76 -10.76 12.73 -23.96
N SER A 77 -9.60 13.36 -24.05
CA SER A 77 -9.26 14.34 -25.08
C SER A 77 -8.05 13.89 -25.89
N SER A 78 -7.93 14.36 -27.13
CA SER A 78 -6.86 13.97 -28.05
C SER A 78 -5.51 14.68 -27.80
N GLY A 79 -5.47 15.61 -26.85
CA GLY A 79 -4.25 16.36 -26.50
C GLY A 79 -3.38 15.65 -25.46
N THR A 80 -2.18 16.18 -25.22
CA THR A 80 -1.35 15.75 -24.09
C THR A 80 -1.95 16.25 -22.78
N PRO A 81 -2.17 15.40 -21.77
CA PRO A 81 -2.65 15.86 -20.47
C PRO A 81 -1.68 16.86 -19.84
N ALA A 82 -2.18 18.00 -19.37
CA ALA A 82 -1.37 18.98 -18.68
C ALA A 82 -1.00 18.52 -17.27
N ASN A 83 0.17 18.95 -16.80
CA ASN A 83 0.58 18.81 -15.40
C ASN A 83 -0.39 19.55 -14.47
N LYS A 84 -0.78 18.92 -13.35
CA LYS A 84 -1.73 19.48 -12.38
C LYS A 84 -1.38 19.08 -10.96
N ALA A 85 -1.61 19.99 -10.00
CA ALA A 85 -1.50 19.73 -8.56
C ALA A 85 -0.27 18.88 -8.17
N GLY A 86 0.92 19.29 -8.61
CA GLY A 86 2.18 18.59 -8.29
C GLY A 86 2.49 17.36 -9.16
N TRP A 87 1.50 16.77 -9.85
CA TRP A 87 1.75 15.72 -10.83
C TRP A 87 2.43 16.28 -12.08
N LYS A 88 3.56 15.66 -12.43
CA LYS A 88 4.38 15.99 -13.61
C LYS A 88 4.32 14.92 -14.70
N ALA A 89 3.70 13.78 -14.41
CA ALA A 89 3.53 12.65 -15.29
C ALA A 89 2.33 11.82 -14.80
N TRP A 90 1.70 11.11 -15.73
CA TRP A 90 0.71 10.09 -15.46
C TRP A 90 1.37 8.70 -15.49
N GLU A 91 0.77 7.75 -14.77
CA GLU A 91 1.15 6.34 -14.76
C GLU A 91 0.25 5.54 -15.70
N PHE A 92 -1.06 5.82 -15.62
CA PHE A 92 -2.08 5.32 -16.51
C PHE A 92 -2.90 6.49 -17.06
N ILE A 93 -3.39 6.34 -18.29
CA ILE A 93 -4.47 7.18 -18.82
C ILE A 93 -5.68 6.29 -19.05
N GLN A 94 -6.84 6.73 -18.56
CA GLN A 94 -8.12 6.25 -19.08
C GLN A 94 -8.54 7.18 -20.20
N TYR A 95 -8.55 6.70 -21.44
CA TYR A 95 -8.74 7.54 -22.62
C TYR A 95 -10.17 7.51 -23.16
N THR A 96 -11.00 6.57 -22.71
CA THR A 96 -12.42 6.51 -23.07
C THR A 96 -13.20 5.69 -22.06
N ASN A 97 -14.48 6.03 -21.89
CA ASN A 97 -15.48 5.21 -21.20
C ASN A 97 -16.46 4.51 -22.15
N LYS A 98 -16.25 4.63 -23.48
CA LYS A 98 -17.11 4.06 -24.53
C LYS A 98 -16.38 3.03 -25.38
N GLY A 99 -15.40 2.35 -24.79
CA GLY A 99 -14.65 1.29 -25.44
C GLY A 99 -15.52 0.09 -25.81
N LYS A 100 -14.97 -0.76 -26.68
CA LYS A 100 -15.54 -2.05 -27.06
C LYS A 100 -14.43 -3.10 -27.01
N VAL A 101 -14.64 -4.12 -26.19
CA VAL A 101 -13.71 -5.24 -26.03
C VAL A 101 -14.48 -6.54 -26.25
N PRO A 102 -14.03 -7.44 -27.15
CA PRO A 102 -14.64 -8.75 -27.29
C PRO A 102 -14.74 -9.47 -25.94
N GLY A 103 -15.93 -9.95 -25.61
CA GLY A 103 -16.23 -10.58 -24.31
C GLY A 103 -16.85 -9.65 -23.27
N ILE A 104 -16.90 -8.33 -23.51
CA ILE A 104 -17.59 -7.37 -22.65
C ILE A 104 -18.80 -6.80 -23.40
N SER A 105 -19.98 -6.93 -22.79
CA SER A 105 -21.21 -6.33 -23.32
C SER A 105 -21.34 -4.88 -22.86
N GLY A 106 -21.68 -3.97 -23.78
CA GLY A 106 -21.87 -2.55 -23.46
C GLY A 106 -20.63 -1.69 -23.68
N ASP A 107 -20.65 -0.48 -23.14
CA ASP A 107 -19.52 0.44 -23.09
C ASP A 107 -18.57 0.02 -21.96
N VAL A 108 -17.25 0.11 -22.18
CA VAL A 108 -16.23 -0.19 -21.18
C VAL A 108 -15.11 0.83 -21.18
N ASP A 109 -14.57 1.11 -20.01
CA ASP A 109 -13.41 1.97 -19.86
C ASP A 109 -12.16 1.33 -20.46
N LEU A 110 -11.42 2.09 -21.27
CA LEU A 110 -10.13 1.64 -21.81
C LEU A 110 -9.00 2.51 -21.27
N ASN A 111 -7.90 1.82 -20.99
CA ASN A 111 -6.77 2.39 -20.28
C ASN A 111 -5.46 2.05 -21.00
N GLU A 112 -4.48 2.93 -20.84
CA GLU A 112 -3.13 2.76 -21.33
C GLU A 112 -2.15 2.98 -20.18
N TYR A 113 -1.21 2.05 -20.03
CA TYR A 113 -0.08 2.21 -19.12
C TYR A 113 1.03 2.98 -19.84
N LYS A 114 1.79 3.81 -19.13
CA LYS A 114 2.85 4.66 -19.73
C LYS A 114 4.01 3.88 -20.38
N GLY A 115 4.09 2.57 -20.14
CA GLY A 115 5.17 1.71 -20.61
C GLY A 115 4.65 0.36 -21.10
N SER A 116 5.56 -0.61 -21.19
CA SER A 116 5.26 -1.98 -21.57
C SER A 116 4.63 -2.78 -20.42
N GLU A 117 3.98 -3.89 -20.76
CA GLU A 117 3.49 -4.86 -19.78
C GLU A 117 4.63 -5.37 -18.88
N ALA A 118 5.81 -5.64 -19.42
CA ALA A 118 6.96 -6.08 -18.63
C ALA A 118 7.36 -5.05 -17.57
N GLU A 119 7.38 -3.76 -17.93
CA GLU A 119 7.66 -2.67 -16.99
C GLU A 119 6.55 -2.52 -15.95
N LEU A 120 5.28 -2.69 -16.34
CA LEU A 120 4.15 -2.68 -15.41
C LEU A 120 4.29 -3.78 -14.37
N MET A 121 4.57 -5.00 -14.83
CA MET A 121 4.69 -6.16 -13.96
C MET A 121 5.91 -6.03 -13.06
N ALA A 122 7.03 -5.53 -13.57
CA ALA A 122 8.21 -5.24 -12.76
C ALA A 122 7.93 -4.18 -11.67
N ALA A 123 7.12 -3.16 -11.97
CA ALA A 123 6.81 -2.08 -11.04
C ALA A 123 5.82 -2.49 -9.93
N TYR A 124 4.86 -3.39 -10.20
CA TYR A 124 3.72 -3.63 -9.29
C TYR A 124 3.43 -5.09 -8.92
N SER A 125 3.94 -6.06 -9.67
CA SER A 125 3.60 -7.47 -9.47
C SER A 125 4.42 -8.16 -8.40
N ASN A 126 5.57 -7.60 -8.08
CA ASN A 126 6.31 -8.05 -6.92
C ASN A 126 5.72 -7.35 -5.70
N PRO A 127 5.12 -8.08 -4.73
CA PRO A 127 5.32 -7.65 -3.37
C PRO A 127 6.82 -7.74 -3.18
N THR A 128 7.56 -6.65 -3.39
CA THR A 128 8.73 -6.49 -2.55
C THR A 128 8.12 -6.55 -1.15
N PRO A 129 8.40 -7.58 -0.34
CA PRO A 129 8.28 -7.36 1.10
C PRO A 129 9.05 -6.07 1.30
N ASN A 130 8.48 -5.13 2.05
CA ASN A 130 9.19 -3.92 2.38
C ASN A 130 10.41 -4.32 3.24
N THR A 131 11.49 -4.79 2.62
CA THR A 131 12.84 -4.90 3.19
C THR A 131 13.51 -3.54 3.27
N SER A 132 12.72 -2.46 3.16
CA SER A 132 13.13 -1.13 3.58
C SER A 132 12.38 -0.65 4.84
N GLU A 133 11.82 -1.57 5.62
CA GLU A 133 11.75 -1.46 7.08
C GLU A 133 11.62 -2.87 7.69
N THR A 134 12.56 -3.78 7.38
CA THR A 134 12.82 -4.86 8.33
C THR A 134 13.12 -4.20 9.66
N ALA A 135 12.49 -4.68 10.74
CA ALA A 135 12.90 -4.31 12.09
C ALA A 135 14.44 -4.33 12.12
N PRO A 136 15.10 -3.31 12.72
CA PRO A 136 16.56 -3.28 12.78
C PRO A 136 17.09 -4.66 13.10
N GLN A 137 18.16 -5.12 12.45
CA GLN A 137 18.64 -6.50 12.57
C GLN A 137 18.71 -7.00 14.03
N TRP A 138 19.02 -6.12 14.98
CA TRP A 138 19.02 -6.42 16.41
C TRP A 138 17.64 -6.81 16.99
N LYS A 139 16.54 -6.22 16.52
CA LYS A 139 15.17 -6.59 16.90
C LYS A 139 14.79 -7.96 16.35
N GLU A 140 15.14 -8.24 15.09
CA GLU A 140 14.86 -9.52 14.46
C GLU A 140 15.70 -10.65 15.08
N SER A 141 16.99 -10.40 15.34
CA SER A 141 17.85 -11.32 16.10
C SER A 141 17.30 -11.56 17.51
N GLY A 142 16.77 -10.53 18.17
CA GLY A 142 16.12 -10.65 19.48
C GLY A 142 14.85 -11.49 19.43
N ARG A 143 14.00 -11.28 18.42
CA ARG A 143 12.79 -12.07 18.17
C ARG A 143 13.13 -13.55 17.98
N GLN A 144 14.10 -13.85 17.12
CA GLN A 144 14.53 -15.23 16.86
C GLN A 144 15.11 -15.89 18.13
N TRP A 145 15.91 -15.16 18.89
CA TRP A 145 16.43 -15.65 20.17
C TRP A 145 15.30 -15.99 21.16
N LEU A 146 14.26 -15.16 21.26
CA LEU A 146 13.12 -15.42 22.11
C LEU A 146 12.34 -16.67 21.67
N ILE A 147 12.20 -16.90 20.37
CA ILE A 147 11.57 -18.12 19.83
C ILE A 147 12.41 -19.33 20.24
N ASP A 148 13.72 -19.29 19.98
CA ASP A 148 14.61 -20.44 20.17
C ASP A 148 14.85 -20.78 21.65
N GLN A 149 14.98 -19.77 22.52
CA GLN A 149 15.37 -19.96 23.92
C GLN A 149 14.21 -19.89 24.90
N VAL A 150 13.18 -19.08 24.59
CA VAL A 150 12.05 -18.82 25.50
C VAL A 150 10.79 -19.56 25.04
N GLY A 151 10.67 -19.91 23.76
CA GLY A 151 9.49 -20.58 23.22
C GLY A 151 8.27 -19.66 23.18
N ILE A 152 8.47 -18.42 22.73
CA ILE A 152 7.36 -17.54 22.33
C ILE A 152 6.84 -17.96 20.94
N SER A 153 5.61 -17.57 20.59
CA SER A 153 5.04 -17.91 19.27
C SER A 153 5.86 -17.27 18.14
N SER A 154 6.05 -18.01 17.04
CA SER A 154 6.64 -17.48 15.81
C SER A 154 5.79 -16.40 15.14
N ASP A 155 4.52 -16.29 15.54
CA ASP A 155 3.57 -15.29 15.02
C ASP A 155 3.81 -13.88 15.60
N TRP A 156 4.57 -13.79 16.70
CA TRP A 156 5.00 -12.50 17.26
C TRP A 156 6.04 -11.85 16.35
N LYS A 157 5.83 -10.57 16.04
CA LYS A 157 6.69 -9.79 15.14
C LYS A 157 7.67 -8.92 15.91
N ALA A 158 8.82 -8.64 15.30
CA ALA A 158 9.89 -7.85 15.93
C ALA A 158 9.50 -6.38 16.23
N GLU A 159 8.41 -5.90 15.63
CA GLU A 159 7.87 -4.55 15.81
C GLU A 159 6.62 -4.51 16.70
N ASP A 160 6.10 -5.66 17.13
CA ASP A 160 4.94 -5.72 18.01
C ASP A 160 5.26 -5.05 19.36
N PRO A 161 4.30 -4.27 19.91
CA PRO A 161 4.47 -3.63 21.20
C PRO A 161 4.61 -4.67 22.32
N VAL A 162 5.51 -4.40 23.26
CA VAL A 162 5.75 -5.25 24.42
C VAL A 162 5.19 -4.56 25.67
N ASP A 163 4.19 -5.17 26.30
CA ASP A 163 3.66 -4.71 27.59
C ASP A 163 4.32 -5.42 28.79
N ILE A 164 4.02 -4.94 30.00
CA ILE A 164 4.59 -5.47 31.25
C ILE A 164 4.19 -6.93 31.53
N GLY A 165 3.02 -7.37 31.09
CA GLY A 165 2.56 -8.76 31.25
C GLY A 165 3.29 -9.71 30.30
N THR A 166 3.56 -9.25 29.09
CA THR A 166 4.36 -9.94 28.07
C THR A 166 5.80 -10.11 28.55
N LEU A 167 6.40 -9.05 29.12
CA LEU A 167 7.72 -9.13 29.76
C LEU A 167 7.76 -10.14 30.90
N GLY A 168 6.76 -10.11 31.78
CA GLY A 168 6.65 -11.07 32.88
C GLY A 168 6.58 -12.52 32.41
N SER A 169 5.80 -12.76 31.35
CA SER A 169 5.65 -14.10 30.74
C SER A 169 6.94 -14.59 30.07
N ILE A 170 7.65 -13.69 29.37
CA ILE A 170 8.95 -13.99 28.76
C ILE A 170 9.98 -14.36 29.84
N LEU A 171 10.08 -13.56 30.90
CA LEU A 171 11.01 -13.79 32.00
C LEU A 171 10.72 -15.11 32.74
N LEU A 172 9.44 -15.41 32.99
CA LEU A 172 9.03 -16.66 33.63
C LEU A 172 9.39 -17.89 32.78
N LYS A 173 9.13 -17.84 31.47
CA LYS A 173 9.51 -18.94 30.56
C LYS A 173 11.02 -19.10 30.46
N TYR A 174 11.78 -18.00 30.43
CA TYR A 174 13.24 -18.06 30.40
C TYR A 174 13.81 -18.70 31.67
N THR A 175 13.32 -18.33 32.85
CA THR A 175 13.78 -18.93 34.11
C THR A 175 13.45 -20.42 34.18
N GLN A 176 12.29 -20.84 33.70
CA GLN A 176 11.92 -22.26 33.64
C GLN A 176 12.77 -23.05 32.63
N ASN A 177 12.95 -22.52 31.42
CA ASN A 177 13.58 -23.27 30.31
C ASN A 177 15.11 -23.26 30.34
N VAL A 178 15.73 -22.17 30.81
CA VAL A 178 17.18 -21.96 30.70
C VAL A 178 17.89 -22.18 32.04
N LEU A 179 17.30 -21.77 33.17
CA LEU A 179 17.89 -22.04 34.49
C LEU A 179 17.57 -23.45 34.98
N GLY A 180 16.41 -24.01 34.62
CA GLY A 180 16.05 -25.40 34.95
C GLY A 180 16.98 -26.44 34.34
N LYS A 181 17.53 -26.19 33.15
CA LYS A 181 18.50 -27.08 32.47
C LYS A 181 19.92 -27.03 33.04
N LYS A 182 20.26 -26.05 33.90
CA LYS A 182 21.57 -25.99 34.57
C LYS A 182 21.62 -26.78 35.87
N GLN A 183 20.50 -27.34 36.34
CA GLN A 183 20.43 -28.17 37.55
C GLN A 183 20.24 -29.68 37.26
N SER A 184 20.27 -30.10 36.00
CA SER A 184 20.20 -31.51 35.58
C SER A 184 21.53 -31.98 35.00
#